data_AF-A0A2N3AL76-F1
#
_entry.id   AF-A0A2N3AL76-F1
#
_cell.length_a   1.000
_cell.length_b   1.000
_cell.length_c   1.000
_cell.angle_alpha   90.00
_cell.angle_beta   90.00
_cell.angle_gamma   90.00
#
_symmetry.space_group_name_H-M   'P 1'
#
loop_
_entity.id
_entity.type
_entity.pdbx_description
1 polymer ?
#
loop_
_entity_poly.entity_id
_entity_poly.type
_entity_poly.pdbx_seq_one_letter_code
_entity_poly.pdbx_strand_id
1 'polypeptide(L)'
;MNYLFEKSIEILKKYQSPSGAFIASPNFKVYKYCWFRDGTYAAYALDLVGNHTNAERFYLWCAEAIERYREKIECVEEKLQKGVDLSPDGLLHTRYSIDMLESNNDWPTFQLDGFGAFLWGVLHSM
;
A
#
# COMPACT_ATOMS: atom_id res chain seq x y z
N MET A 1 -1.04 -13.09 26.91
CA MET A 1 -0.80 -13.18 25.45
C MET A 1 0.30 -14.21 25.20
N ASN A 2 0.41 -14.85 24.03
CA ASN A 2 1.53 -15.74 23.75
C ASN A 2 2.69 -14.99 23.05
N TYR A 3 3.91 -15.50 23.15
CA TYR A 3 5.13 -14.88 22.62
C TYR A 3 4.99 -14.44 21.16
N LEU A 4 4.36 -15.28 20.32
CA LEU A 4 4.19 -14.99 18.89
C LEU A 4 3.37 -13.72 18.66
N PHE A 5 2.25 -13.57 19.39
CA PHE A 5 1.39 -12.40 19.27
C PHE A 5 2.13 -11.09 19.61
N GLU A 6 2.82 -11.06 20.75
CA GLU A 6 3.58 -9.89 21.18
C GLU A 6 4.71 -9.58 20.20
N LYS A 7 5.40 -10.63 19.70
CA LYS A 7 6.49 -10.47 18.76
C LYS A 7 6.02 -9.98 17.39
N SER A 8 4.85 -10.41 16.92
CA SER A 8 4.24 -9.92 15.67
C SER A 8 3.98 -8.41 15.74
N ILE A 9 3.40 -7.92 16.83
CA ILE A 9 3.15 -6.48 17.03
C ILE A 9 4.45 -5.70 17.07
N GLU A 10 5.45 -6.19 17.83
CA GLU A 10 6.77 -5.56 17.91
C GLU A 10 7.41 -5.41 16.53
N ILE A 11 7.39 -6.47 15.73
CA ILE A 11 8.01 -6.49 14.39
C ILE A 11 7.28 -5.52 13.45
N LEU A 12 5.95 -5.54 13.39
CA LEU A 12 5.20 -4.63 12.52
C LEU A 12 5.50 -3.18 12.85
N LYS A 13 5.49 -2.81 14.14
CA LYS A 13 5.80 -1.45 14.58
C LYS A 13 7.24 -1.06 14.31
N LYS A 14 8.20 -1.97 14.54
CA LYS A 14 9.63 -1.73 14.35
C LYS A 14 9.99 -1.47 12.89
N TYR A 15 9.32 -2.15 11.95
CA TYR A 15 9.65 -2.09 10.52
C TYR A 15 8.68 -1.22 9.70
N GLN A 16 7.69 -0.58 10.32
CA GLN A 16 6.95 0.50 9.67
C GLN A 16 7.91 1.65 9.38
N SER A 17 7.91 2.15 8.15
CA SER A 17 8.74 3.29 7.78
C SER A 17 8.31 4.57 8.53
N PRO A 18 9.19 5.57 8.63
CA PRO A 18 8.79 6.90 9.11
C PRO A 18 7.64 7.52 8.29
N SER A 19 7.61 7.26 6.97
CA SER A 19 6.52 7.70 6.08
C SER A 19 5.19 6.96 6.29
N GLY A 20 5.17 5.84 7.03
CA GLY A 20 3.95 5.07 7.33
C GLY A 20 3.83 3.74 6.56
N ALA A 21 4.67 3.51 5.55
CA ALA A 21 4.67 2.29 4.75
C ALA A 21 5.06 1.03 5.54
N PHE A 22 4.45 -0.11 5.20
CA PHE A 22 4.91 -1.43 5.59
C PHE A 22 5.59 -2.12 4.40
N ILE A 23 6.90 -2.30 4.47
CA ILE A 23 7.62 -3.10 3.47
C ILE A 23 7.27 -4.57 3.60
N ALA A 24 7.03 -5.25 2.47
CA ALA A 24 6.62 -6.65 2.47
C ALA A 24 7.71 -7.57 3.08
N SER A 25 8.98 -7.31 2.79
CA SER A 25 10.08 -7.99 3.48
C SER A 25 11.38 -7.16 3.46
N PRO A 26 11.95 -6.81 4.63
CA PRO A 26 13.24 -6.10 4.70
C PRO A 26 14.43 -6.95 4.26
N ASN A 27 14.31 -8.28 4.35
CA ASN A 27 15.43 -9.19 4.13
C ASN A 27 15.40 -9.87 2.75
N PHE A 28 14.39 -9.58 1.94
CA PHE A 28 14.28 -10.13 0.58
C PHE A 28 14.22 -9.01 -0.45
N LYS A 29 15.29 -8.86 -1.24
CA LYS A 29 15.53 -7.68 -2.11
C LYS A 29 14.34 -7.33 -3.01
N VAL A 30 13.69 -8.33 -3.60
CA VAL A 30 12.56 -8.14 -4.53
C VAL A 30 11.30 -7.63 -3.80
N TYR A 31 11.21 -7.83 -2.48
CA TYR A 31 10.07 -7.47 -1.62
C TYR A 31 10.37 -6.25 -0.73
N LYS A 32 11.45 -5.51 -1.02
CA LYS A 32 11.74 -4.20 -0.39
C LYS A 32 10.86 -3.08 -0.94
N TYR A 33 9.57 -3.37 -1.11
CA TYR A 33 8.54 -2.45 -1.57
C TYR A 33 7.32 -2.57 -0.67
N CYS A 34 6.47 -1.57 -0.72
CA CYS A 34 5.19 -1.53 -0.05
C CYS A 34 4.09 -1.91 -1.05
N TRP A 35 3.23 -2.86 -0.66
CA TRP A 35 1.99 -3.18 -1.36
C TRP A 35 0.81 -2.69 -0.54
N PHE A 36 -0.20 -2.15 -1.20
CA PHE A 36 -1.42 -1.71 -0.52
C PHE A 36 -2.10 -2.89 0.17
N ARG A 37 -2.20 -4.04 -0.50
CA ARG A 37 -2.79 -5.27 0.06
C ARG A 37 -2.10 -5.68 1.37
N ASP A 38 -0.80 -5.95 1.31
CA ASP A 38 -0.01 -6.47 2.43
C ASP A 38 -0.01 -5.48 3.61
N GLY A 39 0.22 -4.20 3.31
CA GLY A 39 0.24 -3.15 4.33
C GLY A 39 -1.13 -2.89 4.95
N THR A 40 -2.23 -3.06 4.21
CA THR A 40 -3.58 -2.87 4.77
C THR A 40 -3.88 -3.93 5.82
N TYR A 41 -3.57 -5.21 5.56
CA TYR A 41 -3.78 -6.25 6.57
C TYR A 41 -2.85 -6.08 7.78
N ALA A 42 -1.62 -5.57 7.58
CA ALA A 42 -0.73 -5.22 8.68
C ALA A 42 -1.26 -4.04 9.52
N ALA A 43 -1.75 -2.98 8.86
CA ALA A 43 -2.38 -1.82 9.49
C ALA A 43 -3.61 -2.25 10.29
N TYR A 44 -4.52 -3.01 9.68
CA TYR A 44 -5.72 -3.52 10.32
C TYR A 44 -5.39 -4.43 11.53
N ALA A 45 -4.38 -5.29 11.43
CA ALA A 45 -3.96 -6.11 12.56
C ALA A 45 -3.45 -5.28 13.73
N LEU A 46 -2.72 -4.19 13.48
CA LEU A 46 -2.28 -3.24 14.51
C LEU A 46 -3.46 -2.45 15.10
N ASP A 47 -4.42 -2.09 14.27
CA ASP A 47 -5.62 -1.37 14.66
C ASP A 47 -6.48 -2.18 15.65
N LEU A 48 -6.71 -3.47 15.36
CA LEU A 48 -7.43 -4.40 16.23
C LEU A 48 -6.84 -4.56 17.63
N VAL A 49 -5.55 -4.25 17.79
CA VAL A 49 -4.82 -4.34 19.07
C VAL A 49 -4.52 -2.97 19.67
N GLY A 50 -5.23 -1.93 19.22
CA GLY A 50 -5.19 -0.58 19.79
C GLY A 50 -4.02 0.28 19.30
N ASN A 51 -3.29 -0.12 18.26
CA ASN A 51 -2.20 0.67 17.67
C ASN A 51 -2.73 1.53 16.49
N HIS A 52 -3.80 2.29 16.73
CA HIS A 52 -4.53 3.08 15.75
C HIS A 52 -3.63 4.05 14.96
N THR A 53 -2.72 4.75 15.64
CA THR A 53 -1.78 5.66 14.98
C THR A 53 -0.88 4.97 13.95
N ASN A 54 -0.49 3.71 14.18
CA ASN A 54 0.28 2.97 13.20
C ASN A 54 -0.56 2.63 11.96
N ALA A 55 -1.84 2.27 12.16
CA ALA A 55 -2.76 1.99 11.06
C ALA A 55 -3.07 3.26 10.26
N GLU A 56 -3.43 4.35 10.93
CA GLU A 56 -3.69 5.67 10.34
C GLU A 56 -2.52 6.13 9.46
N ARG A 57 -1.29 6.07 9.98
CA ARG A 57 -0.08 6.45 9.23
C ARG A 57 0.07 5.66 7.93
N PHE A 58 -0.31 4.38 7.92
CA PHE A 58 -0.28 3.58 6.69
C PHE A 58 -1.37 4.01 5.70
N TYR A 59 -2.59 4.27 6.17
CA TYR A 59 -3.67 4.70 5.29
C TYR A 59 -3.42 6.10 4.70
N LEU A 60 -2.86 7.02 5.49
CA LEU A 60 -2.41 8.32 4.99
C LEU A 60 -1.32 8.15 3.93
N TRP A 61 -0.36 7.26 4.17
CA TRP A 61 0.67 6.93 3.17
C TRP A 61 0.06 6.39 1.86
N CYS A 62 -0.97 5.54 1.93
CA CYS A 62 -1.69 5.07 0.74
C CYS A 62 -2.41 6.22 0.01
N ALA A 63 -3.08 7.12 0.75
CA ALA A 63 -3.74 8.28 0.17
C ALA A 63 -2.75 9.22 -0.53
N GLU A 64 -1.60 9.51 0.11
CA GLU A 64 -0.52 10.31 -0.47
C GLU A 64 0.08 9.65 -1.73
N ALA A 65 0.22 8.32 -1.73
CA ALA A 65 0.67 7.58 -2.91
C ALA A 65 -0.31 7.72 -4.08
N ILE A 66 -1.62 7.59 -3.84
CA ILE A 66 -2.63 7.80 -4.88
C ILE A 66 -2.60 9.24 -5.38
N GLU A 67 -2.54 10.21 -4.46
CA GLU A 67 -2.52 11.64 -4.77
C GLU A 67 -1.33 12.02 -5.66
N ARG A 68 -0.14 11.47 -5.37
CA ARG A 68 1.06 11.67 -6.18
C ARG A 68 0.87 11.31 -7.65
N TYR A 69 -0.01 10.35 -7.95
CA TYR A 69 -0.28 9.87 -9.30
C TYR A 69 -1.64 10.32 -9.84
N ARG A 70 -2.23 11.39 -9.29
CA ARG A 70 -3.51 11.98 -9.75
C ARG A 70 -3.54 12.18 -11.27
N GLU A 71 -2.52 12.82 -11.84
CA GLU A 71 -2.46 13.09 -13.28
C GLU A 71 -2.51 11.80 -14.13
N LYS A 72 -1.94 10.70 -13.63
CA LYS A 72 -1.99 9.39 -14.28
C LYS A 72 -3.41 8.84 -14.30
N ILE A 73 -4.16 9.01 -13.20
CA ILE A 73 -5.57 8.61 -13.10
C ILE A 73 -6.44 9.45 -14.05
N GLU A 74 -6.27 10.77 -14.04
CA GLU A 74 -7.00 11.69 -14.93
C GLU A 74 -6.77 11.35 -16.42
N CYS A 75 -5.52 11.04 -16.79
CA CYS A 75 -5.19 10.59 -18.15
C CYS A 75 -5.90 9.28 -18.54
N VAL A 76 -6.05 8.33 -17.59
CA VAL A 76 -6.79 7.09 -17.81
C VAL A 76 -8.27 7.39 -18.04
N GLU A 77 -8.87 8.26 -17.24
CA GLU A 77 -10.27 8.66 -17.39
C GLU A 77 -10.53 9.31 -18.77
N GLU A 78 -9.66 10.22 -19.21
CA GLU A 78 -9.78 10.84 -20.52
C GLU A 78 -9.69 9.83 -21.67
N LYS A 79 -8.79 8.85 -21.58
CA LYS A 79 -8.64 7.80 -22.59
C LYS A 79 -9.87 6.93 -22.67
N LEU A 80 -10.42 6.54 -21.51
CA LEU A 80 -11.66 5.76 -21.43
C LEU A 80 -12.83 6.50 -22.08
N GLN A 81 -13.00 7.81 -21.81
CA GLN A 81 -14.06 8.62 -22.43
C GLN A 81 -13.93 8.69 -23.95
N LYS A 82 -12.71 8.65 -24.48
CA LYS A 82 -12.42 8.67 -25.92
C LYS A 82 -12.44 7.27 -26.56
N GLY A 83 -12.71 6.21 -25.80
CA GLY A 83 -12.67 4.83 -26.28
C GLY A 83 -11.25 4.37 -26.70
N VAL A 84 -10.22 4.96 -26.10
CA VAL A 84 -8.82 4.62 -26.35
C VAL A 84 -8.40 3.47 -25.42
N ASP A 85 -7.77 2.45 -25.99
CA ASP A 85 -7.25 1.32 -25.22
C ASP A 85 -6.20 1.74 -24.19
N LEU A 86 -6.25 1.10 -23.02
CA LEU A 86 -5.33 1.35 -21.92
C LEU A 86 -4.16 0.37 -21.96
N SER A 87 -2.95 0.90 -21.78
CA SER A 87 -1.77 0.08 -21.50
C SER A 87 -1.65 -0.17 -19.99
N PRO A 88 -1.28 -1.38 -19.53
CA PRO A 88 -0.98 -1.65 -18.12
C PRO A 88 0.01 -0.68 -17.48
N ASP A 89 1.01 -0.21 -18.23
CA ASP A 89 2.02 0.76 -17.73
C ASP A 89 1.41 2.16 -17.48
N GLY A 90 0.31 2.46 -18.16
CA GLY A 90 -0.47 3.69 -17.96
C GLY A 90 -1.36 3.65 -16.72
N LEU A 91 -1.46 2.51 -16.03
CA LEU A 91 -2.26 2.33 -14.83
C LEU A 91 -1.41 2.44 -13.56
N LEU A 92 -2.05 2.68 -12.42
CA LEU A 92 -1.36 2.69 -11.14
C LEU A 92 -0.67 1.35 -10.86
N HIS A 93 0.54 1.40 -10.32
CA HIS A 93 1.27 0.19 -9.95
C HIS A 93 0.70 -0.51 -8.70
N THR A 94 0.95 -1.81 -8.60
CA THR A 94 0.65 -2.62 -7.40
C THR A 94 1.56 -2.35 -6.20
N ARG A 95 2.78 -1.85 -6.43
CA ARG A 95 3.81 -1.70 -5.41
C ARG A 95 4.64 -0.44 -5.58
N TYR A 96 5.06 0.12 -4.45
CA TYR A 96 5.77 1.39 -4.40
C TYR A 96 6.98 1.32 -3.46
N SER A 97 7.96 2.19 -3.67
CA SER A 97 9.01 2.43 -2.67
C SER A 97 8.39 3.07 -1.41
N ILE A 98 9.16 3.18 -0.32
CA ILE A 98 8.70 3.87 0.90
C ILE A 98 8.39 5.37 0.67
N ASP A 99 8.95 5.94 -0.40
CA ASP A 99 8.74 7.32 -0.86
C ASP A 99 7.61 7.43 -1.90
N MET A 100 6.79 6.36 -2.01
CA MET A 100 5.64 6.27 -2.90
C MET A 100 6.01 6.33 -4.38
N LEU A 101 7.22 5.90 -4.76
CA LEU A 101 7.63 5.84 -6.15
C LEU A 101 7.30 4.48 -6.74
N GLU A 102 6.70 4.46 -7.93
CA GLU A 102 6.46 3.26 -8.73
C GLU A 102 7.76 2.46 -8.94
N SER A 103 7.69 1.14 -8.76
CA SER A 103 8.83 0.25 -9.02
C SER A 103 9.18 0.24 -10.51
N ASN A 104 10.47 0.39 -10.82
CA ASN A 104 11.04 0.38 -12.18
C ASN A 104 11.55 -0.99 -12.65
N ASN A 105 11.15 -2.07 -11.97
CA ASN A 105 11.57 -3.44 -12.31
C ASN A 105 10.48 -4.16 -13.12
N ASP A 106 10.83 -5.28 -13.78
CA ASP A 106 9.95 -6.13 -14.61
C ASP A 106 8.83 -6.88 -13.83
N TRP A 107 8.34 -6.31 -12.75
CA TRP A 107 7.28 -6.93 -11.94
C TRP A 107 5.90 -6.58 -12.51
N PRO A 108 4.98 -7.56 -12.65
CA PRO A 108 3.62 -7.28 -13.09
C PRO A 108 2.92 -6.25 -12.21
N THR A 109 2.54 -5.12 -12.80
CA THR A 109 2.04 -3.94 -12.09
C THR A 109 0.53 -3.91 -11.95
N PHE A 110 -0.20 -4.53 -12.89
CA PHE A 110 -1.66 -4.49 -12.92
C PHE A 110 -2.29 -5.46 -11.92
N GLN A 111 -2.52 -4.97 -10.70
CA GLN A 111 -3.22 -5.66 -9.63
C GLN A 111 -4.13 -4.66 -8.92
N LEU A 112 -5.44 -4.87 -8.98
CA LEU A 112 -6.45 -3.92 -8.48
C LEU A 112 -6.89 -4.19 -7.04
N ASP A 113 -6.60 -5.39 -6.53
CA ASP A 113 -7.08 -5.86 -5.23
C ASP A 113 -6.50 -5.05 -4.06
N GLY A 114 -5.29 -4.49 -4.22
CA GLY A 114 -4.68 -3.63 -3.21
C GLY A 114 -5.50 -2.36 -2.92
N PHE A 115 -6.10 -1.75 -3.94
CA PHE A 115 -6.96 -0.57 -3.75
C PHE A 115 -8.26 -0.94 -3.03
N GLY A 116 -8.84 -2.10 -3.37
CA GLY A 116 -10.02 -2.62 -2.66
C GLY A 116 -9.72 -2.92 -1.19
N ALA A 117 -8.59 -3.57 -0.91
CA ALA A 117 -8.14 -3.84 0.46
C ALA A 117 -7.93 -2.54 1.24
N PHE A 118 -7.28 -1.53 0.65
CA PHE A 118 -7.09 -0.21 1.25
C PHE A 118 -8.42 0.45 1.64
N LEU A 119 -9.37 0.54 0.71
CA LEU A 119 -10.70 1.12 0.98
C LEU A 119 -11.43 0.36 2.08
N TRP A 120 -11.37 -0.97 2.05
CA TRP A 120 -11.92 -1.80 3.13
C TRP A 120 -11.27 -1.50 4.47
N GLY A 121 -9.94 -1.42 4.54
CA GLY A 121 -9.20 -1.16 5.77
C GLY A 121 -9.55 0.19 6.39
N VAL A 122 -9.60 1.25 5.57
CA VAL A 122 -10.02 2.59 6.02
C VAL A 122 -11.42 2.58 6.62
N LEU A 123 -12.37 1.88 5.98
CA LEU A 123 -13.76 1.79 6.47
C LEU A 123 -13.90 1.02 7.79
N HIS A 124 -12.95 0.15 8.12
CA HIS A 124 -12.99 -0.70 9.31
C HIS A 124 -12.06 -0.22 10.42
N SER A 125 -11.35 0.88 10.21
CA SER A 125 -10.45 1.43 11.23
C SER A 125 -11.14 2.39 12.19
N MET A 126 -10.71 2.32 13.46
CA MET A 126 -11.30 3.06 14.58
C MET A 126 -10.81 4.50 14.70
#